data_AF-A0A920R7C7-F1
#
_entry.id   AF-A0A920R7C7-F1
#
_cell.length_a   1.000
_cell.length_b   1.000
_cell.length_c   1.000
_cell.angle_alpha   90.00
_cell.angle_beta   90.00
_cell.angle_gamma   90.00
#
_symmetry.space_group_name_H-M   'P 1'
#
loop_
_entity.id
_entity.type
_entity.pdbx_description
1 polymer ?
#
loop_
_entity_poly.entity_id
_entity_poly.type
_entity_poly.pdbx_seq_one_letter_code
_entity_poly.pdbx_strand_id
1 'polypeptide(L)'
;MIPELAVSKSNLIKLIVLLAISIFLISCETIGYYGQATRGQLAIVFGREDIQHLLSDAETSEKLRGKFIEVLQIRNSRRMT
;
A
#
# COMPACT_ATOMS: atom_id res chain seq x y z
N MET A 1 13.04 33.96 13.19
CA MET A 1 14.25 34.62 12.67
C MET A 1 15.08 33.54 11.96
N ILE A 2 14.80 33.31 10.68
CA ILE A 2 15.55 32.34 9.85
C ILE A 2 16.56 33.18 9.08
N PRO A 3 17.87 32.93 9.19
CA PRO A 3 18.88 33.79 8.61
C PRO A 3 18.75 33.77 7.08
N GLU A 4 18.96 34.93 6.46
CA GLU A 4 19.20 35.05 5.02
C GLU A 4 20.37 34.14 4.63
N LEU A 5 20.03 32.94 4.19
CA LEU A 5 20.92 32.00 3.55
C LEU A 5 21.12 32.49 2.11
N ALA A 6 22.02 33.46 1.94
CA ALA A 6 22.60 33.83 0.65
C ALA A 6 23.49 32.66 0.16
N VAL A 7 22.83 31.58 -0.26
CA VAL A 7 23.48 30.35 -0.70
C VAL A 7 23.85 30.53 -2.17
N SER A 8 25.14 30.60 -2.46
CA SER A 8 25.65 30.50 -3.83
C SER A 8 25.06 29.27 -4.52
N LYS A 9 24.65 29.38 -5.79
CA LYS A 9 24.01 28.30 -6.57
C LYS A 9 24.78 26.97 -6.47
N SER A 10 26.11 27.02 -6.41
CA SER A 10 26.98 25.85 -6.19
C SER A 10 26.81 25.22 -4.80
N ASN A 11 26.71 26.04 -3.76
CA ASN A 11 26.48 25.57 -2.40
C ASN A 11 25.06 25.03 -2.20
N LEU A 12 24.07 25.54 -2.93
CA LEU A 12 22.71 25.02 -2.92
C LEU A 12 22.67 23.62 -3.54
N ILE A 13 23.33 23.44 -4.68
CA ILE A 13 23.45 22.12 -5.33
C ILE A 13 24.16 21.14 -4.39
N LYS A 14 25.27 21.54 -3.78
CA LYS A 14 25.99 20.70 -2.80
C LYS A 14 25.10 20.31 -1.62
N LEU A 15 24.31 21.25 -1.09
CA LEU A 15 23.38 20.99 0.00
C LEU A 15 22.28 20.00 -0.41
N ILE A 16 21.67 20.20 -1.58
CA ILE A 16 20.64 19.29 -2.13
C ILE A 16 21.22 17.88 -2.33
N VAL A 17 22.42 17.77 -2.90
CA VAL A 17 23.10 16.48 -3.11
C VAL A 17 23.39 15.82 -1.75
N LEU A 18 23.89 16.57 -0.77
CA LEU A 18 24.20 16.04 0.55
C LEU A 18 22.94 15.57 1.30
N LEU A 19 21.82 16.28 1.16
CA LEU A 19 20.53 15.87 1.69
C LEU A 19 20.00 14.62 0.99
N ALA A 20 20.09 14.55 -0.34
CA ALA A 20 19.68 13.38 -1.10
C ALA A 20 20.47 12.13 -0.72
N ILE A 21 21.80 12.25 -0.59
CA ILE A 21 22.68 11.15 -0.13
C ILE A 21 22.31 10.73 1.30
N SER A 22 22.10 11.69 2.21
CA SER A 22 21.71 11.41 3.59
C SER A 22 20.39 10.62 3.67
N ILE A 23 19.37 11.04 2.91
CA ILE A 23 18.07 10.35 2.83
C ILE A 23 18.24 8.94 2.26
N PHE A 24 19.04 8.78 1.21
CA PHE A 24 19.29 7.49 0.59
C PHE A 24 19.96 6.51 1.55
N LEU A 25 20.97 6.96 2.30
CA LEU A 25 21.70 6.14 3.28
C LEU A 25 20.81 5.69 4.45
N ILE A 26 19.86 6.53 4.89
CA ILE A 26 18.92 6.19 5.98
C ILE A 26 17.80 5.23 5.49
N SER A 27 17.48 5.27 4.19
CA SER A 27 16.34 4.53 3.62
C SER A 27 16.62 3.04 3.37
N CYS A 28 17.88 2.62 3.31
CA CYS A 28 18.27 1.25 2.94
C CYS A 28 17.79 0.19 3.96
N GLU A 29 17.70 0.54 5.25
CA GLU A 29 17.18 -0.37 6.29
C GLU A 29 15.65 -0.24 6.45
N THR A 30 15.13 0.99 6.33
CA THR A 30 13.74 1.35 6.65
C THR A 30 12.72 0.77 5.65
N ILE A 31 13.03 0.74 4.34
CA ILE A 31 12.17 0.09 3.34
C ILE A 31 12.01 -1.41 3.62
N GLY A 32 13.07 -2.05 4.14
CA GLY A 32 13.05 -3.46 4.51
C GLY A 32 12.13 -3.72 5.71
N TYR A 33 12.30 -2.98 6.79
CA TYR A 33 11.55 -3.18 8.04
C TYR A 33 10.04 -2.94 7.87
N TYR A 34 9.63 -1.80 7.27
CA TYR A 34 8.21 -1.50 7.06
C TYR A 34 7.61 -2.27 5.89
N GLY A 35 8.42 -2.61 4.88
CA GLY A 35 8.00 -3.49 3.80
C GLY A 35 7.64 -4.89 4.31
N GLN A 36 8.44 -5.45 5.22
CA GLN A 36 8.14 -6.76 5.82
C GLN A 36 6.83 -6.76 6.62
N ALA A 37 6.56 -5.71 7.39
CA ALA A 37 5.35 -5.61 8.19
C ALA A 37 4.06 -5.42 7.35
N THR A 38 4.18 -4.87 6.13
CA THR A 38 3.03 -4.56 5.28
C THR A 38 2.77 -5.60 4.18
N ARG A 39 3.74 -6.46 3.85
CA ARG A 39 3.64 -7.47 2.78
C ARG A 39 2.42 -8.38 2.89
N GLY A 40 2.04 -8.81 4.09
CA GLY A 40 0.88 -9.69 4.28
C GLY A 40 -0.43 -9.01 3.86
N GLN A 41 -0.67 -7.79 4.33
CA GLN A 41 -1.86 -7.01 3.98
C GLN A 41 -1.84 -6.61 2.50
N LEU A 42 -0.67 -6.30 1.98
CA LEU A 42 -0.49 -5.92 0.59
C LEU A 42 -0.76 -7.10 -0.36
N ALA A 43 -0.33 -8.31 -0.01
CA ALA A 43 -0.65 -9.53 -0.75
C ALA A 43 -2.16 -9.82 -0.78
N ILE A 44 -2.86 -9.59 0.35
CA ILE A 44 -4.32 -9.74 0.41
C ILE A 44 -5.02 -8.70 -0.47
N VAL A 45 -4.55 -7.44 -0.46
CA VAL A 45 -5.14 -6.36 -1.27
C VAL A 45 -4.90 -6.56 -2.76
N PHE A 46 -3.70 -6.95 -3.16
CA PHE A 46 -3.38 -7.20 -4.57
C PHE A 46 -3.92 -8.53 -5.09
N GLY A 47 -4.11 -9.53 -4.23
CA GLY A 47 -4.73 -10.81 -4.58
C GLY A 47 -6.27 -10.79 -4.52
N ARG A 48 -6.91 -9.61 -4.44
CA ARG A 48 -8.37 -9.52 -4.41
C ARG A 48 -8.96 -9.90 -5.76
N GLU A 49 -9.92 -10.81 -5.70
CA GLU A 49 -10.73 -11.20 -6.84
C GLU A 49 -12.20 -10.84 -6.57
N ASP A 50 -12.93 -10.50 -7.63
CA ASP A 50 -14.34 -10.16 -7.49
C ASP A 50 -15.15 -11.39 -7.06
N ILE A 51 -16.02 -11.21 -6.06
CA ILE A 51 -16.80 -12.31 -5.50
C ILE A 51 -17.75 -12.90 -6.54
N GLN A 52 -18.28 -12.11 -7.49
CA GLN A 52 -19.14 -12.63 -8.55
C GLN A 52 -18.36 -13.53 -9.51
N HIS A 53 -17.10 -13.20 -9.77
CA HIS A 53 -16.21 -14.04 -10.57
C HIS A 53 -15.96 -15.38 -9.88
N LEU A 54 -15.61 -15.36 -8.59
CA LEU A 54 -15.42 -16.57 -7.78
C LEU A 54 -16.70 -17.41 -7.64
N LEU A 55 -17.88 -16.79 -7.65
CA LEU A 55 -19.18 -17.48 -7.64
C LEU A 55 -19.60 -18.00 -9.02
N SER A 56 -18.93 -17.59 -10.10
CA SER A 56 -19.16 -18.12 -11.45
C SER A 56 -18.23 -19.28 -11.75
N ASP A 57 -17.12 -19.38 -11.03
CA ASP A 57 -16.18 -20.50 -11.10
C ASP A 57 -16.79 -21.80 -10.53
N ALA A 58 -16.61 -22.89 -11.27
CA ALA A 58 -17.04 -24.24 -10.90
C ALA A 58 -16.08 -24.91 -9.93
N GLU A 59 -14.82 -24.47 -9.85
CA GLU A 59 -13.82 -24.99 -8.91
C GLU A 59 -14.02 -24.44 -7.49
N THR A 60 -14.80 -23.37 -7.33
CA THR A 60 -15.12 -22.81 -6.01
C THR A 60 -15.98 -23.79 -5.20
N SER A 61 -15.38 -24.34 -4.14
CA SER A 61 -16.07 -25.27 -3.24
C SER A 61 -17.40 -24.72 -2.71
N GLU A 62 -18.37 -25.61 -2.53
CA GLU A 62 -19.72 -25.26 -2.07
C GLU A 62 -19.71 -24.52 -0.71
N LYS A 63 -18.85 -24.96 0.20
CA LYS A 63 -18.64 -24.30 1.51
C LYS A 63 -18.17 -22.85 1.36
N LEU A 64 -17.28 -22.59 0.41
CA LEU A 64 -16.75 -21.26 0.16
C LEU A 64 -17.75 -20.37 -0.59
N ARG A 65 -18.49 -20.94 -1.54
CA ARG A 65 -19.63 -20.29 -2.20
C ARG A 65 -20.66 -19.78 -1.19
N GLY A 66 -21.02 -20.60 -0.20
CA GLY A 66 -21.96 -20.20 0.86
C GLY A 66 -21.51 -18.95 1.61
N LYS A 67 -20.23 -18.89 1.99
CA LYS A 67 -19.65 -17.70 2.65
C LYS A 67 -19.65 -16.47 1.75
N PHE A 68 -19.37 -16.63 0.47
CA PHE A 68 -19.40 -15.52 -0.50
C PHE A 68 -20.80 -14.95 -0.70
N ILE A 69 -21.82 -15.81 -0.77
CA ILE A 69 -23.23 -15.40 -0.85
C ILE A 69 -23.63 -14.60 0.40
N GLU A 70 -23.27 -15.08 1.59
CA GLU A 70 -23.53 -14.39 2.86
C GLU A 70 -22.91 -12.97 2.88
N VAL A 71 -21.64 -12.86 2.49
CA VAL A 71 -20.94 -11.56 2.41
C VAL A 71 -21.63 -10.60 1.44
N LEU A 72 -22.08 -11.08 0.28
CA LEU A 72 -22.80 -10.25 -0.70
C LEU A 72 -24.15 -9.77 -0.15
N GLN A 73 -24.88 -10.62 0.56
CA GLN A 73 -26.13 -10.23 1.19
C GLN A 73 -25.92 -9.11 2.21
N ILE A 74 -24.92 -9.24 3.10
CA ILE A 74 -24.58 -8.18 4.07
C ILE A 74 -24.23 -6.87 3.36
N ARG A 75 -23.42 -6.96 2.29
CA ARG A 75 -22.96 -5.78 1.53
C ARG A 75 -24.11 -5.07 0.81
N ASN A 76 -25.05 -5.83 0.25
CA ASN A 76 -26.22 -5.28 -0.42
C ASN A 76 -27.20 -4.64 0.57
N SER A 77 -27.45 -5.29 1.72
CA SER A 77 -28.31 -4.75 2.77
C SER A 77 -27.76 -3.42 3.32
N ARG A 78 -26.44 -3.28 3.48
CA ARG A 78 -25.81 -2.02 3.92
C ARG A 78 -25.90 -0.90 2.88
N ARG A 79 -25.94 -1.23 1.59
CA ARG A 79 -25.96 -0.23 0.51
C ARG A 79 -27.35 0.40 0.31
N MET A 80 -28.39 -0.17 0.93
CA MET A 80 -29.79 0.28 0.82
C MET A 80 -30.21 1.29 1.91
N THR A 81 -29.31 1.63 2.84
CA THR A 81 -29.42 2.75 3.80
C THR A 81 -28.44 3.84 3.43
#